data_AF-A0AAW4KNX9-F1
#
_entry.id   AF-A0AAW4KNX9-F1
#
_cell.length_a   1.000
_cell.length_b   1.000
_cell.length_c   1.000
_cell.angle_alpha   90.00
_cell.angle_beta   90.00
_cell.angle_gamma   90.00
#
_symmetry.space_group_name_H-M   'P 1'
#
loop_
_entity.id
_entity.type
_entity.pdbx_description
1 polymer ?
#
loop_
_entity_poly.entity_id
_entity_poly.type
_entity_poly.pdbx_seq_one_letter_code
_entity_poly.pdbx_strand_id
1 'polypeptide(L)' 'MDLYKDNFAVLAQPGIAKPQTELPADYEQRLIKNDFVWASKNRDSILAEWRKRYDGKSEKVAGQ' A
#
# COMPACT_ATOMS: atom_id res chain seq x y z
N MET A 1 -12.98 11.96 7.20
CA MET A 1 -13.00 10.92 6.15
C MET A 1 -14.06 11.18 5.09
N ASP A 2 -15.15 11.90 5.40
CA ASP A 2 -16.22 12.18 4.43
C ASP A 2 -15.80 12.84 3.12
N LEU A 3 -14.82 13.77 3.13
CA LEU A 3 -14.31 14.40 1.91
C LEU A 3 -13.59 13.44 0.95
N TYR A 4 -13.20 12.26 1.42
CA TYR A 4 -12.40 11.29 0.68
C TYR A 4 -13.24 10.14 0.10
N LYS A 5 -14.48 9.96 0.55
CA LYS A 5 -15.32 8.81 0.17
C LYS A 5 -15.73 8.76 -1.30
N ASP A 6 -15.70 9.90 -1.97
CA ASP A 6 -16.07 9.98 -3.40
C ASP A 6 -14.89 9.58 -4.31
N ASN A 7 -13.66 9.65 -3.82
CA ASN A 7 -12.45 9.43 -4.63
C ASN A 7 -11.68 8.15 -4.23
N PHE A 8 -11.89 7.62 -3.03
CA PHE A 8 -11.12 6.49 -2.51
C PHE A 8 -12.04 5.34 -2.12
N ALA A 9 -11.72 4.15 -2.64
CA ALA A 9 -12.41 2.91 -2.27
C ALA A 9 -12.12 2.50 -0.82
N VAL A 10 -10.87 2.61 -0.38
CA VAL A 10 -10.45 2.26 0.99
C VAL A 10 -10.20 3.53 1.79
N LEU A 11 -10.84 3.63 2.95
CA LEU A 11 -10.63 4.68 3.94
C LEU A 11 -10.17 4.07 5.26
N ALA A 12 -9.44 4.85 6.07
CA ALA A 12 -9.00 4.38 7.38
C ALA A 12 -10.14 4.17 8.39
N GLN A 13 -11.31 4.79 8.15
CA GLN A 13 -12.51 4.62 8.98
C GLN A 13 -13.50 3.68 8.29
N PRO A 14 -13.84 2.52 8.89
CA PRO A 14 -14.83 1.60 8.36
C PRO A 14 -16.21 2.24 8.23
N GLY A 15 -16.98 1.81 7.23
CA GLY A 15 -18.38 2.23 7.04
C GLY A 15 -18.59 3.60 6.41
N ILE A 16 -17.53 4.37 6.14
CA ILE A 16 -17.62 5.66 5.42
C ILE A 16 -17.43 5.49 3.90
N ALA A 17 -16.69 4.46 3.48
CA ALA A 17 -16.42 4.18 2.08
C ALA A 17 -17.71 3.92 1.31
N LYS A 18 -17.80 4.47 0.09
CA LYS A 18 -18.93 4.23 -0.82
C LYS A 18 -18.57 3.13 -1.82
N PRO A 19 -19.51 2.22 -2.15
CA PRO A 19 -19.30 1.28 -3.25
C PRO A 19 -18.99 2.01 -4.57
N GLN A 20 -18.01 1.49 -5.31
CA GLN A 20 -17.64 2.01 -6.63
C GLN A 20 -18.07 1.01 -7.71
N THR A 21 -18.77 1.47 -8.74
CA THR A 21 -19.32 0.62 -9.81
C THR A 21 -18.24 -0.12 -10.61
N GLU A 22 -17.06 0.49 -10.73
CA GLU A 22 -15.92 -0.06 -11.46
C GLU A 22 -15.15 -1.13 -10.67
N LEU A 23 -15.46 -1.30 -9.38
CA LEU A 23 -14.80 -2.28 -8.51
C LEU A 23 -15.73 -3.47 -8.24
N PRO A 24 -15.17 -4.68 -8.09
CA PRO A 24 -15.94 -5.83 -7.63
C PRO A 24 -16.60 -5.56 -6.27
N ALA A 25 -17.82 -6.09 -6.06
CA ALA A 25 -18.51 -5.95 -4.78
C ALA A 25 -17.74 -6.57 -3.60
N ASP A 26 -16.88 -7.55 -3.87
CA ASP A 26 -16.02 -8.24 -2.92
C ASP A 26 -14.60 -7.66 -2.86
N TYR A 27 -14.35 -6.43 -3.37
CA TYR A 27 -13.00 -5.88 -3.49
C TYR A 27 -12.24 -5.87 -2.15
N GLU A 28 -12.92 -5.58 -1.03
CA GLU A 28 -12.31 -5.55 0.31
C GLU A 28 -11.73 -6.92 0.70
N GLN A 29 -12.38 -8.00 0.29
CA GLN A 29 -11.95 -9.36 0.56
C GLN A 29 -10.73 -9.78 -0.28
N ARG A 30 -10.46 -9.04 -1.37
CA ARG A 30 -9.32 -9.28 -2.28
C ARG A 30 -8.07 -8.50 -1.86
N LEU A 31 -8.19 -7.57 -0.91
CA LEU A 31 -7.04 -6.84 -0.39
C LEU A 31 -6.06 -7.80 0.28
N ILE A 32 -4.77 -7.55 0.08
CA ILE A 32 -3.74 -8.31 0.78
C ILE A 32 -3.88 -8.06 2.28
N LYS A 33 -3.66 -9.10 3.09
CA LYS A 33 -3.50 -8.92 4.53
C LYS A 33 -2.17 -8.22 4.79
N ASN A 34 -2.22 -6.93 5.12
CA ASN A 34 -1.04 -6.13 5.40
C ASN A 34 -0.93 -5.82 6.89
N ASP A 35 0.10 -6.37 7.53
CA ASP A 35 0.44 -6.06 8.93
C ASP A 35 1.51 -4.96 8.97
N PHE A 36 1.07 -3.73 9.19
CA PHE A 36 1.96 -2.57 9.27
C PHE A 36 2.89 -2.60 10.50
N VAL A 37 2.49 -3.28 11.59
CA VAL A 37 3.34 -3.42 12.78
C VAL A 37 4.48 -4.37 12.48
N TRP A 38 4.19 -5.50 11.85
CA TRP A 38 5.21 -6.43 11.37
C TRP A 38 6.12 -5.76 10.34
N ALA A 39 5.55 -5.05 9.36
CA ALA A 39 6.32 -4.36 8.33
C ALA A 39 7.25 -3.29 8.92
N SER A 40 6.79 -2.55 9.93
CA SER A 40 7.60 -1.57 10.66
C SER A 40 8.78 -2.22 11.38
N LYS A 41 8.55 -3.35 12.09
CA LYS A 41 9.61 -4.09 12.79
C LYS A 41 10.65 -4.73 11.86
N ASN A 42 10.23 -5.10 10.64
CA ASN A 42 11.08 -5.80 9.66
C ASN A 42 11.54 -4.88 8.51
N ARG A 43 11.38 -3.56 8.68
CA ARG A 43 11.58 -2.56 7.63
C ARG A 43 12.90 -2.72 6.88
N ASP A 44 14.00 -2.94 7.61
CA ASP A 44 15.33 -3.01 7.00
C ASP A 44 15.50 -4.22 6.08
N SER A 45 14.97 -5.38 6.47
CA SER A 45 15.00 -6.60 5.65
C SER A 45 14.14 -6.43 4.40
N ILE A 46 12.94 -5.87 4.55
CA ILE A 46 12.03 -5.60 3.43
C ILE A 46 12.69 -4.66 2.41
N LEU A 47 13.30 -3.57 2.89
CA LEU A 47 13.97 -2.61 2.02
C LEU A 47 15.23 -3.18 1.36
N ALA A 48 16.00 -4.01 2.07
CA ALA A 48 17.16 -4.68 1.49
C ALA A 48 16.77 -5.60 0.32
N GLU A 49 15.72 -6.40 0.50
CA GLU A 49 15.22 -7.29 -0.56
C GLU A 49 14.59 -6.49 -1.72
N TRP A 50 13.86 -5.43 -1.43
CA TRP A 50 13.31 -4.54 -2.46
C TRP A 50 14.43 -3.95 -3.33
N ARG A 51 15.47 -3.39 -2.70
CA ARG A 51 16.61 -2.82 -3.42
C ARG A 51 17.31 -3.87 -4.27
N LYS A 52 17.58 -5.06 -3.71
CA LYS A 52 18.18 -6.17 -4.45
C LYS A 52 17.41 -6.49 -5.74
N ARG A 53 16.07 -6.45 -5.71
CA ARG A 53 15.22 -6.79 -6.85
C ARG A 53 15.07 -5.66 -7.87
N TYR A 54 15.03 -4.42 -7.41
CA TYR A 54 14.51 -3.30 -8.22
C TYR A 54 15.45 -2.10 -8.35
N ASP A 55 16.55 -2.05 -7.60
CA ASP A 55 17.49 -0.92 -7.61
C ASP A 55 18.44 -0.91 -8.81
N GLY A 56 18.39 -1.94 -9.67
CA GLY A 56 19.22 -2.06 -10.87
C GLY A 56 18.97 -0.99 -11.95
N LYS A 57 17.90 -0.18 -11.82
CA LYS A 57 17.59 0.96 -12.70
C LYS A 57 17.63 2.31 -11.97
N SER A 58 17.98 2.33 -10.70
CA SER A 58 18.11 3.57 -9.95
C SER A 58 19.33 4.34 -10.42
N GLU A 59 19.25 5.67 -10.44
CA GLU A 59 20.43 6.51 -10.62
C GLU A 59 21.47 6.12 -9.56
N LYS A 60 22.74 6.00 -9.99
CA LYS A 60 23.82 5.76 -9.03
C LYS A 60 23.81 6.89 -8.04
N VAL A 61 23.79 6.55 -6.75
CA VAL A 61 24.04 7.53 -5.69
C VAL A 61 25.37 8.20 -6.02
N ALA A 62 25.33 9.49 -6.31
CA ALA A 62 26.54 10.25 -6.61
C ALA A 62 27.42 10.26 -5.36
N GLY A 63 28.58 9.60 -5.45
CA GLY A 63 29.66 9.69 -4.47
C GLY A 63 29.43 8.90 -3.18
N GLN A 64 30.16 7.80 -3.05
CA GLN A 64 30.84 7.46 -1.81
C GLN A 64 32.33 7.68 -2.03
#